data_AF-A0A1G4VKQ1-F1
#
_entry.id   AF-A0A1G4VKQ1-F1
#
_cell.length_a   1.000
_cell.length_b   1.000
_cell.length_c   1.000
_cell.angle_alpha   90.00
_cell.angle_beta   90.00
_cell.angle_gamma   90.00
#
_symmetry.space_group_name_H-M   'P 1'
#
loop_
_entity.id
_entity.type
_entity.pdbx_description
1 polymer ?
#
loop_
_entity_poly.entity_id
_entity_poly.type
_entity_poly.pdbx_seq_one_letter_code
_entity_poly.pdbx_strand_id
1 'polypeptide(L)' 'MAEKKQVPLRLNENLYNALAKWAEDDFRSVNGQIEYLLTECVKQRKKNGKYVGEDIDAPLDIDIS' A
#
# COMPACT_ATOMS: atom_id res chain seq x y z
N MET A 1 -9.74 -11.55 -13.39
CA MET A 1 -8.73 -10.85 -12.57
C MET A 1 -7.76 -10.18 -13.54
N ALA A 2 -7.52 -8.88 -13.40
CA ALA A 2 -6.50 -8.22 -14.23
C ALA A 2 -5.14 -8.88 -14.00
N GLU A 3 -4.33 -8.96 -15.05
CA GLU A 3 -3.00 -9.57 -14.97
C GLU A 3 -2.09 -8.75 -14.04
N LYS A 4 -1.54 -9.38 -13.00
CA LYS A 4 -0.62 -8.73 -12.07
C LYS A 4 0.81 -8.86 -12.56
N LYS A 5 1.47 -7.73 -12.82
CA LYS A 5 2.89 -7.69 -13.18
C LYS A 5 3.75 -7.97 -11.94
N GLN A 6 4.59 -9.00 -12.00
CA GLN A 6 5.57 -9.29 -10.96
C GLN A 6 6.75 -8.33 -11.08
N VAL A 7 7.08 -7.64 -10.00
CA VAL A 7 8.22 -6.71 -9.93
C VAL A 7 9.11 -7.12 -8.76
N PRO A 8 10.39 -7.46 -8.98
CA PRO A 8 11.31 -7.76 -7.88
C PRO A 8 11.58 -6.47 -7.09
N LEU A 9 11.23 -6.46 -5.81
CA LEU A 9 11.41 -5.33 -4.91
C LEU A 9 12.51 -5.63 -3.91
N ARG A 10 13.45 -4.69 -3.74
CA ARG A 10 14.49 -4.77 -2.69
C ARG A 10 14.10 -3.82 -1.56
N LEU A 11 13.92 -4.35 -0.36
CA LEU A 11 13.59 -3.59 0.84
C LEU A 11 14.67 -3.80 1.90
N ASN A 12 14.87 -2.79 2.73
CA ASN A 12 15.58 -2.97 3.99
C ASN A 12 14.76 -3.89 4.91
N GLU A 13 15.42 -4.76 5.66
CA GLU A 13 14.80 -5.72 6.57
C GLU A 13 13.87 -5.04 7.60
N ASN A 14 14.28 -3.93 8.19
CA ASN A 14 13.48 -3.20 9.17
C ASN A 14 12.17 -2.67 8.56
N LEU A 15 12.23 -2.20 7.32
CA LEU A 15 11.06 -1.74 6.60
C LEU A 15 10.12 -2.90 6.26
N TYR A 16 10.68 -4.03 5.83
CA TYR A 16 9.88 -5.24 5.58
C TYR A 16 9.15 -5.69 6.85
N ASN A 17 9.83 -5.75 7.99
CA ASN A 17 9.24 -6.16 9.26
C ASN A 17 8.12 -5.20 9.72
N ALA A 18 8.31 -3.89 9.54
CA ALA A 18 7.26 -2.91 9.83
C ALA A 18 6.02 -3.10 8.93
N LEU A 19 6.22 -3.32 7.62
CA LEU A 19 5.13 -3.59 6.68
C LEU A 19 4.43 -4.92 6.98
N ALA A 20 5.18 -5.95 7.36
CA ALA A 20 4.64 -7.26 7.70
C ALA A 20 3.77 -7.20 8.96
N LYS A 21 4.23 -6.50 10.00
CA LYS A 21 3.45 -6.27 11.21
C LYS A 21 2.16 -5.50 10.92
N TRP A 22 2.23 -4.43 10.13
CA TRP A 22 1.03 -3.68 9.75
C TRP A 22 0.06 -4.54 8.94
N ALA A 23 0.56 -5.34 8.01
CA ALA A 23 -0.28 -6.28 7.27
C ALA A 23 -0.97 -7.29 8.21
N GLU A 24 -0.28 -7.78 9.23
CA GLU A 24 -0.85 -8.67 10.26
C GLU A 24 -1.95 -7.97 11.07
N ASP A 25 -1.70 -6.75 11.54
CA ASP A 25 -2.66 -5.94 12.30
C ASP A 25 -3.96 -5.69 11.50
N ASP A 26 -3.85 -5.55 10.17
CA ASP A 26 -4.97 -5.35 9.24
C ASP A 26 -5.53 -6.66 8.63
N PHE A 27 -5.06 -7.83 9.07
CA PHE A 27 -5.41 -9.16 8.53
C PHE A 27 -5.22 -9.29 7.00
N ARG A 28 -4.14 -8.71 6.46
CA ARG A 28 -3.76 -8.75 5.04
C ARG A 28 -2.46 -9.51 4.81
N SER A 29 -2.25 -9.95 3.57
CA SER A 29 -0.92 -10.41 3.14
C SER A 29 0.03 -9.22 2.98
N VAL A 30 1.33 -9.45 3.16
CA VAL A 30 2.37 -8.42 2.96
C VAL A 30 2.32 -7.83 1.54
N ASN A 31 2.14 -8.68 0.52
CA ASN A 31 2.01 -8.21 -0.87
C ASN A 31 0.75 -7.36 -1.06
N GLY A 32 -0.36 -7.72 -0.42
CA GLY A 32 -1.59 -6.93 -0.43
C GLY A 32 -1.39 -5.57 0.24
N GLN A 33 -0.66 -5.51 1.35
CA GLN A 33 -0.33 -4.26 2.03
C GLN A 33 0.58 -3.36 1.18
N ILE A 34 1.57 -3.93 0.49
CA ILE A 34 2.43 -3.17 -0.43
C ILE A 34 1.61 -2.63 -1.62
N GLU A 35 0.76 -3.46 -2.23
CA GLU A 35 -0.12 -3.05 -3.33
C GLU A 35 -1.07 -1.92 -2.92
N TYR A 36 -1.63 -2.03 -1.71
CA TYR A 36 -2.47 -1.00 -1.11
C TYR A 36 -1.72 0.34 -0.99
N LEU A 37 -0.55 0.35 -0.33
CA LEU A 37 0.22 1.58 -0.10
C LEU A 37 0.66 2.24 -1.41
N LEU A 38 1.11 1.45 -2.38
CA LEU A 38 1.49 1.98 -3.70
C LEU A 38 0.28 2.58 -4.44
N THR A 39 -0.89 1.96 -4.31
CA THR A 39 -2.13 2.45 -4.90
C THR A 39 -2.51 3.81 -4.32
N GLU A 40 -2.46 3.96 -3.00
CA GLU A 40 -2.77 5.23 -2.33
C GLU A 40 -1.77 6.34 -2.68
N CYS A 41 -0.47 6.02 -2.73
CA CYS A 41 0.54 6.96 -3.20
C CYS A 41 0.25 7.48 -4.63
N VAL A 42 -0.16 6.60 -5.54
CA VAL A 42 -0.52 7.00 -6.91
C VAL A 42 -1.81 7.82 -6.95
N LYS A 43 -2.85 7.41 -6.22
CA LYS A 43 -4.12 8.16 -6.13
C LYS A 43 -3.88 9.57 -5.59
N GLN A 44 -3.11 9.68 -4.50
CA GLN A 44 -2.82 10.98 -3.91
C GLN A 44 -1.99 11.87 -4.85
N ARG A 45 -0.97 11.30 -5.51
CA ARG A 45 -0.20 12.03 -6.53
C ARG A 45 -1.07 12.57 -7.65
N LYS A 46 -2.08 11.81 -8.08
CA LYS A 46 -3.07 12.28 -9.07
C LYS A 46 -3.99 13.37 -8.52
N LYS A 47 -4.34 13.32 -7.23
CA LYS A 47 -5.25 14.29 -6.58
C LYS A 47 -4.59 15.66 -6.36
N ASN A 48 -3.40 15.70 -5.79
CA ASN A 48 -2.79 16.95 -5.31
C ASN A 48 -1.32 17.12 -5.70
N GLY A 49 -0.74 16.20 -6.47
CA GLY A 49 0.66 16.28 -6.86
C GLY A 49 1.63 16.07 -5.70
N LYS A 50 1.24 15.54 -4.54
CA LYS A 50 2.16 15.18 -3.45
C LYS A 50 2.55 13.70 -3.53
N TYR A 51 3.64 13.33 -2.86
CA TYR A 51 4.17 11.96 -2.86
C TYR A 51 3.88 11.19 -1.56
N VAL A 52 3.28 11.85 -0.55
CA VAL A 52 3.03 11.32 0.79
C VAL A 52 1.67 11.81 1.27
N GLY A 53 0.81 10.86 1.67
CA GLY A 53 -0.50 11.08 2.27
C GLY A 53 -0.38 12.06 3.44
N GLU A 54 -1.23 13.08 3.50
CA GLU A 54 -1.42 13.80 4.78
C GLU A 54 -2.25 12.94 5.74
N ASP A 55 -3.02 11.99 5.21
CA ASP A 55 -3.95 11.11 5.93
C ASP A 55 -3.67 9.62 5.65
N ILE A 56 -2.41 9.15 5.79
CA ILE A 56 -2.05 7.73 5.52
C ILE A 56 -2.77 6.78 6.50
N ASP A 57 -3.14 7.28 7.67
CA ASP A 57 -3.81 6.53 8.74
C ASP A 57 -5.35 6.59 8.68
N ALA A 58 -5.93 7.24 7.67
CA ALA A 58 -7.39 7.29 7.53
C ALA A 58 -7.94 5.94 7.03
N PRO A 59 -9.07 5.44 7.60
CA PRO A 59 -9.74 4.25 7.09
C PRO A 59 -10.14 4.44 5.64
N LEU A 60 -9.93 3.41 4.83
CA LEU A 60 -10.32 3.46 3.43
C LEU A 60 -11.83 3.31 3.27
N ASP A 61 -12.43 4.26 2.58
CA ASP A 61 -13.75 4.07 1.99
C ASP A 61 -13.55 3.43 0.60
N ILE A 62 -13.41 2.10 0.57
CA ILE A 62 -13.30 1.35 -0.69
C ILE A 62 -14.68 0.76 -1.03
N ASP A 63 -15.39 1.40 -1.94
CA ASP A 63 -16.46 0.74 -2.69
C ASP A 63 -15.78 -0.18 -3.73
N ILE A 64 -15.85 -1.48 -3.48
CA ILE A 64 -15.34 -2.53 -4.37
C ILE A 64 -16.52 -3.11 -5.15
N SER A 65 -17.20 -2.27 -5.93
CA SER A 65 -18.20 -2.70 -6.91
C SER A 65 -17.57 -3.14 -8.24
#